data_AF-A0A815P4Z9-F1
#
_entry.id   AF-A0A815P4Z9-F1
#
_cell.length_a   1.000
_cell.length_b   1.000
_cell.length_c   1.000
_cell.angle_alpha   90.00
_cell.angle_beta   90.00
_cell.angle_gamma   90.00
#
_symmetry.space_group_name_H-M   'P 1'
#
loop_
_entity.id
_entity.type
_entity.pdbx_description
1 polymer ?
#
loop_
_entity_poly.entity_id
_entity_poly.type
_entity_poly.pdbx_seq_one_letter_code
_entity_poly.pdbx_strand_id
1 'polypeptide(L)'
;MNIDNVEQYLRDNNHHHVLFNYRTVKKYYLRTELVRLDIRFLKSCRTKDIIPKFLQFKTANRNLGSSATYKECQRRLLKAEIDHKYQHFNKLKKMHQSSIISLQQCCPGDLFERLQKIIIDVCSPLIKSKEQTVEDKLYRHTLLTESQHKFNRKVVRNLSTRILSDDEIGCLANGLDYGLVPKRFDEMSAVGNIEQFFHRVTDIFQHHKKLMADLKDKDPVISNDIRVLSTKEMTLASHLRSLTDTFQH
;
A
#
# COMPACT_ATOMS: atom_id res chain seq x y z
N MET A 1 14.87 5.98 -31.79
CA MET A 1 16.02 5.07 -31.65
C MET A 1 15.52 3.89 -30.83
N ASN A 2 15.44 2.70 -31.44
CA ASN A 2 14.94 1.50 -30.77
C ASN A 2 15.98 1.00 -29.74
N ILE A 3 15.56 0.28 -28.71
CA ILE A 3 16.40 -0.13 -27.56
C ILE A 3 17.65 -0.93 -27.97
N ASP A 4 17.51 -1.86 -28.92
CA ASP A 4 18.61 -2.67 -29.45
C ASP A 4 19.61 -1.87 -30.30
N ASN A 5 19.28 -0.61 -30.59
CA ASN A 5 20.00 0.24 -31.51
C ASN A 5 21.01 1.15 -30.80
N VAL A 6 20.95 1.31 -29.48
CA VAL A 6 21.81 2.26 -28.75
C VAL A 6 23.21 1.73 -28.50
N GLU A 7 23.32 0.48 -28.03
CA GLU A 7 24.64 -0.12 -27.84
C GLU A 7 25.34 -0.33 -29.18
N GLN A 8 24.57 -0.63 -30.25
CA GLN A 8 25.10 -0.75 -31.61
C GLN A 8 25.54 0.61 -32.16
N TYR A 9 24.70 1.64 -32.05
CA TYR A 9 25.05 3.01 -32.43
C TYR A 9 26.32 3.51 -31.74
N LEU A 10 26.47 3.27 -30.43
CA LEU A 10 27.66 3.69 -29.70
C LEU A 10 28.92 2.94 -30.17
N ARG A 11 28.79 1.71 -30.67
CA ARG A 11 29.90 0.98 -31.31
C ARG A 11 30.21 1.57 -32.68
N ASP A 12 29.19 1.79 -33.50
CA ASP A 12 29.34 2.24 -34.89
C ASP A 12 29.93 3.66 -34.98
N ASN A 13 29.73 4.49 -33.95
CA ASN A 13 30.30 5.84 -33.85
C ASN A 13 31.61 5.89 -33.04
N ASN A 14 32.27 4.75 -32.80
CA ASN A 14 33.54 4.64 -32.05
C ASN A 14 33.51 5.23 -30.62
N HIS A 15 32.34 5.30 -29.99
CA HIS A 15 32.16 5.81 -28.63
C HIS A 15 32.37 4.72 -27.57
N HIS A 16 33.49 3.99 -27.63
CA HIS A 16 33.78 2.86 -26.73
C HIS A 16 33.76 3.25 -25.24
N HIS A 17 34.28 4.44 -24.92
CA HIS A 17 34.30 4.95 -23.55
C HIS A 17 32.89 5.28 -23.02
N VAL A 18 32.02 5.83 -23.88
CA VAL A 18 30.61 6.11 -23.55
C VAL A 18 29.84 4.81 -23.37
N LEU A 19 30.07 3.82 -24.24
CA LEU A 19 29.44 2.50 -24.13
C LEU A 19 29.79 1.78 -22.82
N PHE A 20 31.05 1.83 -22.40
CA PHE A 20 31.48 1.26 -21.13
C PHE A 20 30.76 1.90 -19.94
N ASN A 21 30.70 3.23 -19.90
CA ASN A 21 30.03 3.97 -18.84
C ASN A 21 28.51 3.74 -18.87
N TYR A 22 27.88 3.74 -20.05
CA TYR A 22 26.46 3.44 -20.24
C TYR A 22 26.09 2.07 -19.64
N ARG A 23 26.86 1.02 -19.96
CA ARG A 23 26.62 -0.33 -19.41
C ARG A 23 26.78 -0.38 -17.90
N THR A 24 27.74 0.38 -17.38
CA THR A 24 28.02 0.47 -15.94
C THR A 24 26.87 1.15 -15.20
N VAL A 25 26.36 2.27 -15.73
CA VAL A 25 25.16 2.95 -15.20
C VAL A 25 23.96 2.01 -15.24
N LYS A 26 23.67 1.39 -16.40
CA LYS A 26 22.57 0.43 -16.57
C LYS A 26 22.62 -0.69 -15.52
N LYS A 27 23.80 -1.29 -15.34
CA LYS A 27 24.04 -2.37 -14.36
C LYS A 27 23.75 -1.91 -12.93
N TYR A 28 24.28 -0.76 -12.51
CA TYR A 28 24.11 -0.29 -11.14
C TYR A 28 22.72 0.28 -10.87
N TYR A 29 22.07 0.90 -11.86
CA TYR A 29 20.67 1.33 -11.78
C TYR A 29 19.77 0.13 -11.49
N LEU A 30 19.82 -0.91 -12.34
CA LEU A 30 19.00 -2.10 -12.18
C LEU A 30 19.24 -2.77 -10.83
N ARG A 31 20.50 -2.97 -10.43
CA ARG A 31 20.83 -3.59 -9.13
C ARG A 31 20.31 -2.78 -7.96
N THR A 32 20.39 -1.46 -8.02
CA THR A 32 19.89 -0.56 -6.95
C THR A 32 18.38 -0.71 -6.80
N GLU A 33 17.63 -0.72 -7.90
CA GLU A 33 16.17 -0.89 -7.88
C GLU A 33 15.74 -2.28 -7.39
N LEU A 34 16.41 -3.34 -7.83
CA LEU A 34 16.10 -4.69 -7.36
C LEU A 34 16.35 -4.84 -5.85
N VAL A 35 17.43 -4.26 -5.32
CA VAL A 35 17.71 -4.27 -3.87
C VAL A 35 16.70 -3.41 -3.10
N ARG A 36 16.24 -2.28 -3.67
CA ARG A 36 15.16 -1.47 -3.08
C ARG A 36 13.88 -2.29 -2.91
N LEU A 37 13.51 -3.08 -3.91
CA LEU A 37 12.35 -3.97 -3.86
C LEU A 37 12.53 -5.09 -2.82
N ASP A 38 13.73 -5.69 -2.71
CA ASP A 38 14.03 -6.66 -1.65
C ASP A 38 13.87 -6.01 -0.26
N ILE A 39 14.39 -4.80 -0.04
CA ILE A 39 14.22 -4.08 1.23
C ILE A 39 12.74 -3.82 1.53
N ARG A 40 11.96 -3.39 0.53
CA ARG A 40 10.51 -3.20 0.67
C ARG A 40 9.83 -4.50 1.12
N PHE A 41 10.16 -5.63 0.49
CA PHE A 41 9.65 -6.94 0.88
C PHE A 41 9.98 -7.27 2.35
N LEU A 42 11.25 -7.15 2.75
CA LEU A 42 11.68 -7.48 4.12
C LEU A 42 11.03 -6.58 5.18
N LYS A 43 10.89 -5.28 4.88
CA LYS A 43 10.17 -4.35 5.75
C LYS A 43 8.70 -4.74 5.89
N SER A 44 8.02 -5.05 4.79
CA SER A 44 6.64 -5.53 4.83
C SER A 44 6.50 -6.80 5.65
N CYS A 45 7.43 -7.75 5.51
CA CYS A 45 7.48 -8.95 6.35
C CYS A 45 7.59 -8.59 7.84
N ARG A 46 8.51 -7.68 8.20
CA ARG A 46 8.67 -7.23 9.59
C ARG A 46 7.41 -6.56 10.13
N THR A 47 6.78 -5.67 9.37
CA THR A 47 5.57 -4.95 9.79
C THR A 47 4.39 -5.88 10.01
N LYS A 48 4.28 -6.94 9.19
CA LYS A 48 3.20 -7.93 9.28
C LYS A 48 3.53 -9.13 10.18
N ASP A 49 4.64 -9.09 10.93
CA ASP A 49 5.21 -10.22 11.71
C ASP A 49 5.30 -11.56 10.92
N ILE A 50 5.57 -11.45 9.61
CA ILE A 50 5.79 -12.59 8.71
C ILE A 50 7.28 -12.93 8.72
N ILE A 51 7.62 -14.19 8.99
CA ILE A 51 9.00 -14.69 8.85
C ILE A 51 9.19 -15.37 7.48
N PRO A 52 10.02 -14.79 6.58
CA PRO A 52 10.32 -15.40 5.29
C PRO A 52 10.94 -16.79 5.41
N LYS A 53 10.66 -17.67 4.44
CA LYS A 53 11.15 -19.06 4.44
C LYS A 53 12.68 -19.20 4.56
N PHE A 54 13.45 -18.28 3.98
CA PHE A 54 14.92 -18.33 4.03
C PHE A 54 15.49 -17.98 5.41
N LEU A 55 14.70 -17.39 6.31
CA LEU A 55 15.06 -17.19 7.72
C LEU A 55 14.57 -18.32 8.63
N GLN A 56 13.91 -19.34 8.06
CA GLN A 56 13.51 -20.52 8.78
C GLN A 56 14.66 -21.53 8.75
N PHE A 57 15.21 -21.84 9.91
CA PHE A 57 16.31 -22.78 10.06
C PHE A 57 15.86 -23.98 10.90
N LYS A 58 16.39 -25.16 10.59
CA LYS A 58 16.04 -26.38 11.30
C LYS A 58 16.72 -26.39 12.67
N THR A 59 15.96 -26.68 13.72
CA THR A 59 16.49 -26.95 15.06
C THR A 59 16.64 -28.44 15.28
N ALA A 60 17.64 -28.87 16.06
CA ALA A 60 17.83 -30.27 16.41
C ALA A 60 16.62 -30.82 17.20
N ASN A 61 16.10 -30.01 18.14
CA ASN A 61 14.86 -30.29 18.84
C ASN A 61 13.69 -29.63 18.11
N ARG A 62 12.74 -30.44 17.62
CA ARG A 62 11.53 -29.99 16.92
C ARG A 62 10.65 -29.07 17.77
N ASN A 63 10.65 -29.25 19.09
CA ASN A 63 9.85 -28.42 20.02
C ASN A 63 10.39 -26.98 20.13
N LEU A 64 11.64 -26.72 19.73
CA LEU A 64 12.18 -25.37 19.73
C LEU A 64 11.60 -24.50 18.61
N GLY A 65 11.08 -25.10 17.53
CA GLY A 65 10.56 -24.34 16.37
C GLY A 65 9.36 -23.45 16.69
N SER A 66 8.62 -23.74 17.78
CA SER A 66 7.52 -22.90 18.27
C SER A 66 7.90 -22.04 19.47
N SER A 67 9.11 -22.18 20.01
CA SER A 67 9.56 -21.45 21.20
C SER A 67 9.68 -19.94 20.94
N ALA A 68 9.49 -19.15 22.00
CA ALA A 68 9.67 -17.70 21.94
C ALA A 68 11.10 -17.32 21.52
N THR A 69 12.10 -18.04 22.05
CA THR A 69 13.52 -17.82 21.73
C THR A 69 13.83 -18.04 20.24
N TYR A 70 13.23 -19.05 19.62
CA TYR A 70 13.39 -19.30 18.18
C TYR A 70 12.79 -18.16 17.36
N LYS A 71 11.55 -17.74 17.66
CA LYS A 71 10.91 -16.61 16.97
C LYS A 71 11.69 -15.32 17.14
N GLU A 72 12.21 -15.05 18.34
CA GLU A 72 13.03 -13.88 18.60
C GLU A 72 14.34 -13.90 17.81
N CYS A 73 15.00 -15.05 17.73
CA CYS A 73 16.18 -15.23 16.88
C CYS A 73 15.85 -14.91 15.40
N GLN A 74 14.72 -15.40 14.89
CA GLN A 74 14.29 -15.11 13.52
C GLN A 74 14.02 -13.62 13.28
N ARG A 75 13.41 -12.92 14.23
CA ARG A 75 13.19 -11.47 14.16
C ARG A 75 14.51 -10.69 14.17
N ARG A 76 15.46 -11.10 15.01
CA ARG A 76 16.82 -10.53 15.03
C ARG A 76 17.54 -10.73 13.70
N LEU A 77 17.45 -11.92 13.12
CA LEU A 77 18.01 -12.21 11.80
C LEU A 77 17.34 -11.37 10.70
N LEU A 78 16.01 -11.22 10.74
CA LEU A 78 15.29 -10.37 9.79
C LEU A 78 15.75 -8.91 9.87
N LYS A 79 15.94 -8.38 11.08
CA LYS A 79 16.48 -7.04 11.28
C LYS A 79 17.90 -6.91 10.72
N ALA A 80 18.79 -7.85 11.05
CA ALA A 80 20.15 -7.85 10.56
C ALA A 80 20.21 -7.94 9.02
N GLU A 81 19.34 -8.73 8.40
CA GLU A 81 19.24 -8.84 6.93
C GLU A 81 18.77 -7.52 6.31
N ILE A 82 17.79 -6.84 6.90
CA ILE A 82 17.36 -5.50 6.47
C ILE A 82 18.53 -4.52 6.52
N ASP A 83 19.27 -4.49 7.64
CA ASP A 83 20.39 -3.58 7.84
C ASP A 83 21.53 -3.86 6.85
N HIS A 84 21.86 -5.15 6.63
CA HIS A 84 22.84 -5.57 5.63
C HIS A 84 22.42 -5.18 4.20
N LYS A 85 21.15 -5.38 3.83
CA LYS A 85 20.61 -4.95 2.54
C LYS A 85 20.67 -3.42 2.38
N TYR A 86 20.44 -2.65 3.44
CA TYR A 86 20.61 -1.20 3.41
C TYR A 86 22.06 -0.76 3.17
N GLN A 87 23.02 -1.40 3.83
CA GLN A 87 24.44 -1.13 3.58
C GLN A 87 24.81 -1.44 2.12
N HIS A 88 24.31 -2.57 1.59
CA HIS A 88 24.51 -2.94 0.21
C HIS A 88 23.86 -1.94 -0.78
N PHE A 89 22.62 -1.52 -0.49
CA PHE A 89 21.91 -0.50 -1.26
C PHE A 89 22.69 0.81 -1.32
N ASN A 90 23.19 1.28 -0.17
CA ASN A 90 23.98 2.52 -0.11
C ASN A 90 25.28 2.42 -0.90
N LYS A 91 25.95 1.26 -0.87
CA LYS A 91 27.13 1.00 -1.70
C LYS A 91 26.79 1.06 -3.19
N LEU A 92 25.73 0.39 -3.62
CA LEU A 92 25.28 0.41 -5.02
C LEU A 92 24.85 1.81 -5.48
N LYS A 93 24.14 2.55 -4.62
CA LYS A 93 23.73 3.93 -4.90
C LYS A 93 24.93 4.84 -5.14
N LYS A 94 25.99 4.72 -4.33
CA LYS A 94 27.25 5.46 -4.55
C LYS A 94 27.90 5.08 -5.88
N MET A 95 28.02 3.78 -6.18
CA MET A 95 28.58 3.32 -7.46
C MET A 95 27.77 3.81 -8.66
N HIS A 96 26.44 3.80 -8.54
CA HIS A 96 25.53 4.33 -9.56
C HIS A 96 25.78 5.83 -9.79
N GLN A 97 25.82 6.62 -8.72
CA GLN A 97 26.10 8.06 -8.80
C GLN A 97 27.46 8.35 -9.44
N SER A 98 28.52 7.65 -9.03
CA SER A 98 29.85 7.80 -9.65
C SER A 98 29.84 7.44 -11.13
N SER A 99 29.12 6.39 -11.52
CA SER A 99 28.99 6.00 -12.93
C SER A 99 28.18 7.01 -13.75
N ILE A 100 27.18 7.66 -13.15
CA ILE A 100 26.41 8.74 -13.79
C ILE A 100 27.33 9.93 -14.09
N ILE A 101 28.10 10.37 -13.09
CA ILE A 101 29.05 11.49 -13.25
C ILE A 101 30.06 11.16 -14.37
N SER A 102 30.59 9.93 -14.37
CA SER A 102 31.52 9.48 -15.40
C SER A 102 30.90 9.48 -16.79
N LEU A 103 29.64 9.04 -16.92
CA LEU A 103 28.92 9.07 -18.19
C LEU A 103 28.68 10.51 -18.66
N GLN A 104 28.23 11.39 -17.78
CA GLN A 104 27.96 12.81 -18.08
C GLN A 104 29.21 13.55 -18.56
N GLN A 105 30.39 13.22 -18.03
CA GLN A 105 31.66 13.78 -18.49
C GLN A 105 32.08 13.29 -19.89
N CYS A 106 31.58 12.13 -20.32
CA CYS A 106 31.96 11.49 -21.58
C CYS A 106 31.03 11.82 -22.76
N CYS A 107 29.88 12.47 -22.53
CA CYS A 107 28.93 12.77 -23.61
C CYS A 107 28.26 14.15 -23.47
N PRO A 108 27.81 14.74 -24.59
CA PRO A 108 26.99 15.95 -24.57
C PRO A 108 25.70 15.76 -23.75
N GLY A 109 25.20 16.84 -23.15
CA GLY A 109 24.01 16.82 -22.28
C GLY A 109 22.80 16.14 -22.91
N ASP A 110 22.46 16.48 -24.15
CA ASP A 110 21.30 15.91 -24.86
C ASP A 110 21.43 14.39 -25.07
N LEU A 111 22.64 13.92 -25.37
CA LEU A 111 22.92 12.49 -25.52
C LEU A 111 22.84 11.79 -24.16
N PHE A 112 23.38 12.40 -23.10
CA PHE A 112 23.31 11.89 -21.74
C PHE A 112 21.86 11.68 -21.28
N GLU A 113 21.01 12.71 -21.40
CA GLU A 113 19.60 12.64 -21.02
C GLU A 113 18.86 11.53 -21.77
N ARG A 114 19.12 11.43 -23.07
CA ARG A 114 18.55 10.39 -23.92
C ARG A 114 18.99 8.99 -23.47
N LEU A 115 20.28 8.81 -23.16
CA LEU A 115 20.80 7.54 -22.66
C LEU A 115 20.18 7.17 -21.29
N GLN A 116 20.01 8.13 -20.38
CA GLN A 116 19.35 7.89 -19.10
C GLN A 116 17.91 7.41 -19.27
N LYS A 117 17.13 8.07 -20.13
CA LYS A 117 15.76 7.66 -20.42
C LYS A 117 15.71 6.22 -20.95
N ILE A 118 16.60 5.89 -21.88
CA ILE A 118 16.69 4.54 -22.45
C ILE A 118 17.05 3.51 -21.36
N ILE A 119 17.97 3.82 -20.45
CA ILE A 119 18.30 2.92 -19.34
C ILE A 119 17.06 2.61 -18.49
N ILE A 120 16.26 3.64 -18.18
CA ILE A 120 15.02 3.49 -17.41
C ILE A 120 14.03 2.60 -18.17
N ASP A 121 13.80 2.89 -19.44
CA ASP A 121 12.85 2.15 -20.28
C ASP A 121 13.24 0.67 -20.42
N VAL A 122 14.53 0.38 -20.60
CA VAL A 122 15.07 -0.99 -20.70
C VAL A 122 14.95 -1.76 -19.38
N CYS A 123 15.18 -1.09 -18.26
CA CYS A 123 15.16 -1.75 -16.96
C CYS A 123 13.74 -1.87 -16.37
N SER A 124 12.82 -0.99 -16.77
CA SER A 124 11.46 -0.92 -16.23
C SER A 124 10.68 -2.24 -16.27
N PRO A 125 10.68 -3.02 -17.37
CA PRO A 125 9.99 -4.33 -17.41
C PRO A 125 10.52 -5.32 -16.36
N LEU A 126 11.84 -5.38 -16.17
CA LEU A 126 12.47 -6.26 -15.19
C LEU A 126 12.13 -5.84 -13.75
N ILE A 127 12.13 -4.53 -13.49
CA ILE A 127 11.77 -3.96 -12.19
C ILE A 127 10.30 -4.26 -11.88
N LYS A 128 9.39 -4.02 -12.83
CA LYS A 128 7.95 -4.31 -12.70
C LYS A 128 7.69 -5.80 -12.46
N SER A 129 8.35 -6.69 -13.19
CA SER A 129 8.24 -8.14 -12.99
C SER A 129 8.66 -8.57 -11.58
N LYS A 130 9.76 -7.99 -11.07
CA LYS A 130 10.22 -8.23 -9.70
C LYS A 130 9.24 -7.66 -8.67
N GLU A 131 8.68 -6.48 -8.92
CA GLU A 131 7.69 -5.84 -8.07
C GLU A 131 6.43 -6.71 -7.94
N GLN A 132 5.88 -7.18 -9.06
CA GLN A 132 4.76 -8.14 -9.06
C GLN A 132 5.10 -9.39 -8.24
N THR A 133 6.30 -9.95 -8.44
CA THR A 133 6.75 -11.12 -7.67
C THR A 133 6.79 -10.86 -6.17
N VAL A 134 7.17 -9.65 -5.75
CA VAL A 134 7.19 -9.23 -4.34
C VAL A 134 5.76 -9.12 -3.81
N GLU A 135 4.86 -8.50 -4.57
CA GLU A 135 3.45 -8.34 -4.22
C GLU A 135 2.75 -9.70 -4.09
N ASP A 136 2.92 -10.60 -5.07
CA ASP A 136 2.37 -11.95 -5.04
C ASP A 136 2.87 -12.77 -3.84
N LYS A 137 4.14 -12.57 -3.44
CA LYS A 137 4.69 -13.22 -2.24
C LYS A 137 4.04 -12.68 -0.97
N LEU A 138 3.89 -11.36 -0.86
CA LEU A 138 3.25 -10.73 0.31
C LEU A 138 1.76 -11.08 0.39
N TYR A 139 1.07 -11.11 -0.74
CA TYR A 139 -0.34 -11.50 -0.83
C TYR A 139 -0.55 -12.94 -0.36
N ARG A 140 0.25 -13.88 -0.88
CA ARG A 140 0.21 -15.30 -0.44
C ARG A 140 0.43 -15.45 1.07
N HIS A 141 1.34 -14.67 1.66
CA HIS A 141 1.52 -14.71 3.10
C HIS A 141 0.35 -14.11 3.87
N THR A 142 -0.30 -13.07 3.34
CA THR A 142 -1.45 -12.41 3.98
C THR A 142 -2.67 -13.36 3.99
N LEU A 143 -2.97 -14.02 2.87
CA LEU A 143 -4.04 -15.04 2.80
C LEU A 143 -3.80 -16.21 3.76
N LEU A 144 -2.54 -16.66 3.91
CA LEU A 144 -2.21 -17.71 4.86
C LEU A 144 -2.43 -17.26 6.31
N THR A 145 -2.13 -16.01 6.65
CA THR A 145 -2.40 -15.45 7.98
C THR A 145 -3.90 -15.32 8.25
N GLU A 146 -4.70 -14.88 7.27
CA GLU A 146 -6.17 -14.83 7.38
C GLU A 146 -6.76 -16.24 7.54
N SER A 147 -6.23 -17.24 6.83
CA SER A 147 -6.66 -18.64 6.99
C SER A 147 -6.22 -19.30 8.31
N GLN A 148 -5.23 -18.72 9.01
CA GLN A 148 -4.71 -19.22 10.28
C GLN A 148 -5.43 -18.66 11.51
N HIS A 149 -6.38 -17.74 11.34
CA HIS A 149 -7.44 -17.55 12.33
C HIS A 149 -8.39 -18.76 12.30
N LYS A 150 -7.90 -19.93 12.73
CA LYS A 150 -8.77 -20.97 13.26
C LYS A 150 -9.44 -20.36 14.48
N PHE A 151 -10.69 -19.92 14.29
CA PHE A 151 -11.52 -19.32 15.31
C PHE A 151 -11.44 -20.14 16.59
N ASN A 152 -11.02 -19.49 17.68
CA ASN A 152 -10.97 -20.14 18.98
C ASN A 152 -12.41 -20.24 19.48
N ARG A 153 -13.11 -21.34 19.17
CA ARG A 153 -14.49 -21.62 19.61
C ARG A 153 -14.69 -21.44 21.11
N LYS A 154 -13.63 -21.44 21.92
CA LYS A 154 -13.68 -21.21 23.37
C LYS A 154 -14.09 -19.79 23.79
N VAL A 155 -14.03 -18.80 22.89
CA VAL A 155 -14.35 -17.41 23.22
C VAL A 155 -15.87 -17.14 23.18
N VAL A 156 -16.60 -17.85 22.33
CA VAL A 156 -18.06 -17.65 22.17
C VAL A 156 -18.81 -18.70 22.99
N ARG A 157 -19.52 -18.25 24.03
CA ARG A 157 -20.49 -19.09 24.76
C ARG A 157 -21.88 -18.80 24.22
N ASN A 158 -22.48 -19.79 23.56
CA ASN A 158 -23.86 -19.69 23.12
C ASN A 158 -24.79 -19.88 24.34
N LEU A 159 -25.46 -18.81 24.75
CA LEU A 159 -26.44 -18.84 25.83
C LEU A 159 -27.87 -19.09 25.31
N SER A 160 -28.05 -19.18 23.99
CA SER A 160 -29.35 -19.46 23.37
C SER A 160 -29.54 -20.96 23.11
N THR A 161 -30.79 -21.37 22.94
CA THR A 161 -31.16 -22.73 22.53
C THR A 161 -30.96 -22.99 21.03
N ARG A 162 -30.70 -21.95 20.23
CA ARG A 162 -30.47 -22.07 18.78
C ARG A 162 -29.04 -22.54 18.52
N ILE A 163 -28.88 -23.56 17.70
CA ILE A 163 -27.56 -24.02 17.23
C ILE A 163 -27.03 -22.99 16.23
N LEU A 164 -25.85 -22.44 16.52
CA LEU A 164 -25.16 -21.52 15.63
C LEU A 164 -24.31 -22.30 14.62
N SER A 165 -24.33 -21.87 13.37
CA SER A 165 -23.46 -22.35 12.30
C SER A 165 -22.00 -21.93 12.53
N ASP A 166 -21.07 -22.60 11.85
CA ASP A 166 -19.65 -22.30 11.98
C ASP A 166 -19.29 -20.87 11.53
N ASP A 167 -20.00 -20.35 10.53
CA ASP A 167 -19.85 -18.98 10.06
C ASP A 167 -20.32 -17.96 11.12
N GLU A 168 -21.45 -18.22 11.77
CA GLU A 168 -21.99 -17.36 12.85
C GLU A 168 -21.06 -17.37 14.08
N ILE A 169 -20.55 -18.55 14.47
CA ILE A 169 -19.57 -18.67 15.57
C ILE A 169 -18.29 -17.93 15.21
N GLY A 170 -17.85 -18.00 13.95
CA GLY A 170 -16.69 -17.27 13.46
C GLY A 170 -16.86 -15.76 13.56
N CYS A 171 -18.02 -15.24 13.15
CA CYS A 171 -18.34 -13.81 13.26
C CYS A 171 -18.33 -13.35 14.72
N LEU A 172 -19.00 -14.09 15.60
CA LEU A 172 -19.07 -13.75 17.02
C LEU A 172 -17.70 -13.83 17.70
N ALA A 173 -16.82 -14.74 17.27
CA ALA A 173 -15.49 -14.91 17.84
C ALA A 173 -14.54 -13.74 17.51
N ASN A 174 -14.82 -12.99 16.44
CA ASN A 174 -14.02 -11.81 16.07
C ASN A 174 -14.49 -10.51 16.74
N GLY A 175 -15.53 -10.56 17.57
CA GLY A 175 -16.06 -9.41 18.28
C GLY A 175 -17.06 -8.59 17.47
N LEU A 176 -17.74 -7.66 18.14
CA LEU A 176 -18.82 -6.85 17.56
C LEU A 176 -18.34 -5.88 16.46
N ASP A 177 -17.03 -5.61 16.41
CA ASP A 177 -16.40 -4.76 15.40
C ASP A 177 -16.09 -5.52 14.08
N TYR A 178 -16.33 -6.83 14.05
CA TYR A 178 -16.11 -7.64 12.86
C TYR A 178 -17.28 -7.52 11.87
N GLY A 179 -17.12 -6.62 10.90
CA GLY A 179 -18.03 -6.51 9.76
C GLY A 179 -17.80 -7.63 8.75
N LEU A 180 -18.80 -8.48 8.53
CA LEU A 180 -18.81 -9.33 7.34
C LEU A 180 -18.99 -8.46 6.11
N VAL A 181 -18.00 -8.44 5.23
CA VAL A 181 -18.18 -7.89 3.89
C VAL A 181 -19.16 -8.82 3.14
N PRO A 182 -20.32 -8.32 2.68
CA PRO A 182 -21.27 -9.15 1.94
C PRO A 182 -20.60 -9.76 0.71
N LYS A 183 -20.78 -11.07 0.48
CA LYS A 183 -20.26 -11.76 -0.72
C LYS A 183 -20.79 -11.15 -2.02
N ARG A 184 -21.92 -10.46 -1.96
CA ARG A 184 -22.50 -9.63 -3.01
C ARG A 184 -22.87 -8.31 -2.36
N PHE A 185 -22.09 -7.28 -2.61
CA PHE A 185 -22.42 -5.92 -2.23
C PHE A 185 -23.25 -5.34 -3.37
N ASP A 186 -24.53 -5.06 -3.10
CA ASP A 186 -25.38 -4.34 -4.05
C ASP A 186 -25.04 -2.85 -3.95
N GLU A 187 -24.05 -2.47 -4.75
CA GLU A 187 -23.52 -1.11 -4.82
C GLU A 187 -24.62 -0.09 -5.12
N MET A 188 -25.58 -0.44 -5.98
CA MET A 188 -26.71 0.43 -6.32
C MET A 188 -27.65 0.67 -5.14
N SER A 189 -27.94 -0.38 -4.36
CA SER A 189 -28.74 -0.21 -3.14
C SER A 189 -28.00 0.60 -2.08
N ALA A 190 -26.69 0.38 -1.91
CA ALA A 190 -25.89 1.14 -0.95
C ALA A 190 -25.82 2.63 -1.30
N VAL A 191 -25.53 2.96 -2.57
CA VAL A 191 -25.51 4.35 -3.06
C VAL A 191 -26.90 4.98 -2.91
N GLY A 192 -27.96 4.30 -3.34
CA GLY A 192 -29.32 4.82 -3.21
C GLY A 192 -29.75 5.08 -1.75
N ASN A 193 -29.35 4.22 -0.81
CA ASN A 193 -29.61 4.42 0.62
C ASN A 193 -28.84 5.62 1.18
N ILE A 194 -27.59 5.81 0.76
CA ILE A 194 -26.77 6.96 1.15
C ILE A 194 -27.38 8.26 0.59
N GLU A 195 -27.77 8.28 -0.68
CA GLU A 195 -28.45 9.41 -1.31
C GLU A 195 -29.76 9.76 -0.60
N GLN A 196 -30.58 8.76 -0.30
CA GLN A 196 -31.85 8.97 0.41
C GLN A 196 -31.62 9.55 1.81
N PHE A 197 -30.58 9.11 2.50
CA PHE A 197 -30.19 9.69 3.79
C PHE A 197 -29.79 11.16 3.65
N PHE A 198 -28.94 11.50 2.67
CA PHE A 198 -28.55 12.89 2.43
C PHE A 198 -29.71 13.79 2.02
N HIS A 199 -30.64 13.28 1.21
CA HIS A 199 -31.87 13.99 0.89
C HIS A 199 -32.69 14.30 2.14
N ARG A 200 -32.94 13.31 3.01
CA ARG A 200 -33.67 13.53 4.27
C ARG A 200 -32.99 14.54 5.17
N VAL A 201 -31.66 14.46 5.32
CA VAL A 201 -30.89 15.40 6.11
C VAL A 201 -31.00 16.81 5.52
N THR A 202 -30.91 16.94 4.19
CA THR A 202 -31.04 18.23 3.50
C THR A 202 -32.44 18.81 3.65
N ASP A 203 -33.48 18.00 3.54
CA ASP A 203 -34.87 18.42 3.72
C ASP A 203 -35.13 18.92 5.15
N ILE A 204 -34.58 18.22 6.15
CA ILE A 204 -34.62 18.68 7.55
C ILE A 204 -33.95 20.04 7.67
N PHE A 205 -32.76 20.23 7.07
CA PHE A 205 -32.07 21.53 7.11
C PHE A 205 -32.83 22.64 6.38
N GLN A 206 -33.44 22.35 5.23
CA GLN A 206 -34.25 23.34 4.50
C GLN A 206 -35.52 23.71 5.28
N HIS A 207 -36.18 22.72 5.89
CA HIS A 207 -37.33 22.95 6.75
C HIS A 207 -36.94 23.80 7.97
N HIS A 208 -35.82 23.48 8.62
CA HIS A 208 -35.31 24.26 9.75
C HIS A 208 -34.95 25.69 9.31
N LYS A 209 -34.29 25.87 8.17
CA LYS A 209 -33.97 27.19 7.61
C LYS A 209 -35.22 28.02 7.32
N LYS A 210 -36.27 27.41 6.78
CA LYS A 210 -37.56 28.08 6.53
C LYS A 210 -38.23 28.50 7.84
N LEU A 211 -38.27 27.61 8.82
CA LEU A 211 -38.81 27.88 10.15
C LEU A 211 -38.04 29.00 10.87
N MET A 212 -36.72 29.05 10.68
CA MET A 212 -35.87 30.13 11.19
C MET A 212 -36.10 31.48 10.48
N ALA A 213 -36.37 31.48 9.17
CA ALA A 213 -36.75 32.70 8.45
C ALA A 213 -38.10 33.22 8.94
N ASP A 214 -39.09 32.34 9.11
CA ASP A 214 -40.43 32.67 9.60
C ASP A 214 -40.42 33.18 11.06
N LEU A 215 -39.49 32.69 11.89
CA LEU A 215 -39.29 33.17 13.27
C LEU A 215 -38.55 34.51 13.33
N LYS A 216 -37.57 34.73 12.46
CA LYS A 216 -36.80 35.99 12.37
C LYS A 216 -37.69 37.18 11.97
N ASP A 217 -38.71 36.93 11.15
CA ASP A 217 -39.71 37.93 10.77
C ASP A 217 -40.70 38.25 11.92
N LYS A 218 -40.76 37.41 12.97
CA LYS A 218 -41.70 37.55 14.09
C LYS A 218 -41.08 38.03 15.40
N ASP A 219 -39.78 37.80 15.65
CA ASP A 219 -39.09 38.31 16.85
C ASP A 219 -37.57 38.50 16.61
N PRO A 220 -37.02 39.73 16.61
CA PRO A 220 -35.61 39.99 16.32
C PRO A 220 -34.64 39.63 17.48
N VAL A 221 -35.15 39.24 18.65
CA VAL A 221 -34.36 39.04 19.88
C VAL A 221 -33.84 37.60 20.03
N ILE A 222 -34.36 36.62 19.29
CA ILE A 222 -33.96 35.19 19.36
C ILE A 222 -32.75 34.88 18.43
N SER A 223 -31.92 35.88 18.13
CA SER A 223 -30.75 35.70 17.25
C SER A 223 -29.57 34.99 17.94
N ASN A 224 -29.57 34.87 19.26
CA ASN A 224 -28.35 34.53 20.01
C ASN A 224 -28.23 33.06 20.46
N ASP A 225 -29.28 32.25 20.35
CA ASP A 225 -29.27 30.85 20.82
C ASP A 225 -29.35 29.79 19.71
N ILE A 226 -29.10 30.18 18.45
CA ILE A 226 -29.15 29.24 17.32
C ILE A 226 -27.74 28.77 16.97
N ARG A 227 -27.46 27.49 17.24
CA ARG A 227 -26.22 26.81 16.83
C ARG A 227 -26.12 26.79 15.30
N VAL A 228 -25.42 27.76 14.73
CA VAL A 228 -24.92 27.69 13.35
C VAL A 228 -23.94 26.50 13.29
N LEU A 229 -24.17 25.57 12.34
CA LEU A 229 -23.22 24.49 12.08
C LEU A 229 -21.82 25.08 11.94
N SER A 230 -20.88 24.55 12.70
CA SER A 230 -19.50 24.98 12.63
C SER A 230 -18.99 24.79 11.20
N THR A 231 -18.04 25.64 10.80
CA THR A 231 -17.36 25.53 9.51
C THR A 231 -16.82 24.11 9.25
N LYS A 232 -16.44 23.38 10.30
CA LYS A 232 -16.01 21.98 10.22
C LYS A 232 -17.14 21.03 9.80
N GLU A 233 -18.34 21.20 10.35
CA GLU A 233 -19.50 20.37 10.00
C GLU A 233 -19.96 20.63 8.57
N MET A 234 -19.90 21.88 8.10
CA MET A 234 -20.16 22.21 6.69
C MET A 234 -19.10 21.63 5.75
N THR A 235 -17.83 21.67 6.15
CA THR A 235 -16.72 21.11 5.35
C THR A 235 -16.79 19.59 5.27
N LEU A 236 -17.23 18.93 6.35
CA LEU A 236 -17.46 17.49 6.38
C LEU A 236 -18.62 17.10 5.45
N ALA A 237 -19.74 17.83 5.51
CA ALA A 237 -20.88 17.58 4.62
C ALA A 237 -20.51 17.76 3.13
N SER A 238 -19.69 18.77 2.81
CA SER A 238 -19.19 18.99 1.45
C SER A 238 -18.26 17.88 0.97
N HIS A 239 -17.34 17.40 1.83
CA HIS A 239 -16.45 16.29 1.48
C HIS A 239 -17.22 14.98 1.26
N LEU A 240 -18.17 14.68 2.15
CA LEU A 240 -18.99 13.47 2.01
C LEU A 240 -19.80 13.49 0.72
N ARG A 241 -20.33 14.65 0.31
CA ARG A 241 -21.03 14.82 -0.97
C ARG A 241 -20.11 14.55 -2.16
N SER A 242 -18.90 15.10 -2.16
CA SER A 242 -17.91 14.85 -3.23
C SER A 242 -17.48 13.38 -3.32
N LEU A 243 -17.50 12.65 -2.20
CA LEU A 243 -17.21 11.23 -2.16
C LEU A 243 -18.34 10.43 -2.83
N THR A 244 -19.60 10.74 -2.54
CA THR A 244 -20.74 10.14 -3.26
C THR A 244 -20.68 10.39 -4.77
N ASP A 245 -20.33 11.60 -5.20
CA ASP A 245 -20.22 11.93 -6.64
C ASP A 245 -19.07 11.16 -7.32
N THR A 246 -18.00 10.83 -6.59
CA THR A 246 -16.88 10.04 -7.13
C THR A 246 -17.17 8.54 -7.20
N PHE A 247 -18.17 8.04 -6.46
CA PHE A 247 -18.66 6.65 -6.61
C PHE A 247 -19.65 6.47 -7.78
N GLN A 248 -20.13 7.56 -8.38
CA GLN A 248 -21.02 7.50 -9.55
C GLN A 248 -20.28 7.38 -10.90
N HIS A 249 -18.94 7.42 -10.91
CA HIS A 249 -18.08 7.34 -12.10
C HIS A 249 -17.18 6.09 -12.06
#